data_AF-A0A7C1TRF5-F1
#
_entry.id   AF-A0A7C1TRF5-F1
#
_cell.length_a   1.000
_cell.length_b   1.000
_cell.length_c   1.000
_cell.angle_alpha   90.00
_cell.angle_beta   90.00
_cell.angle_gamma   90.00
#
_symmetry.space_group_name_H-M   'P 1'
#
loop_
_entity.id
_entity.type
_entity.pdbx_description
1 polymer ?
#
loop_
_entity_poly.entity_id
_entity_poly.type
_entity_poly.pdbx_seq_one_letter_code
_entity_poly.pdbx_strand_id
1 'polypeptide(L)'
;AGGAAINQLCQTFGVDLRVEAMALDQPTRDITEEAAMDETACVQALSLGLSVVEDDMDVLCLGEMGIGNTTSAAALCHALHGGAASQWTGPGAGVKGEALRRKAVIVSEAVALHKDQAADALDILRRLGGRELAAIAGAVAAARIKRVPVMLDGYVCTAAAAVLHAQAPGALDHCQVGHASAEPGHMLLLGEMGVEPLLKLDMRLGEASGAVLAVGLLKAAAACHGGMATFGGAGVSGRED
;
A
#
# COMPACT_ATOMS: atom_id res chain seq x y z
N ALA A 1 -17.00 -15.28 6.38
CA ALA A 1 -16.55 -16.38 5.50
C ALA A 1 -15.02 -16.30 5.38
N GLY A 2 -14.30 -17.41 5.49
CA GLY A 2 -12.83 -17.44 5.63
C GLY A 2 -12.09 -18.09 4.45
N GLY A 3 -12.63 -17.97 3.24
CA GLY A 3 -12.15 -18.70 2.06
C GLY A 3 -11.17 -17.93 1.17
N ALA A 4 -10.85 -16.67 1.47
CA ALA A 4 -9.89 -15.90 0.69
C ALA A 4 -8.45 -16.30 1.03
N ALA A 5 -7.50 -15.98 0.14
CA ALA A 5 -6.10 -16.32 0.37
C ALA A 5 -5.56 -15.64 1.64
N ILE A 6 -5.97 -14.40 1.90
CA ILE A 6 -5.57 -13.68 3.12
C ILE A 6 -5.99 -14.41 4.40
N ASN A 7 -7.16 -15.06 4.42
CA ASN A 7 -7.58 -15.84 5.59
C ASN A 7 -6.62 -16.99 5.90
N GLN A 8 -6.17 -17.69 4.86
CA GLN A 8 -5.26 -18.83 5.01
C GLN A 8 -3.86 -18.36 5.44
N LEU A 9 -3.39 -17.24 4.90
CA LEU A 9 -2.10 -16.65 5.26
C LEU A 9 -2.11 -16.13 6.71
N CYS A 10 -3.16 -15.41 7.10
CA CYS A 10 -3.35 -14.95 8.48
C CYS A 10 -3.33 -16.13 9.47
N GLN A 11 -4.06 -17.21 9.19
CA GLN A 11 -4.05 -18.41 10.01
C GLN A 11 -2.66 -19.06 10.07
N THR A 12 -1.97 -19.14 8.93
CA THR A 12 -0.64 -19.76 8.83
C THR A 12 0.42 -19.00 9.63
N PHE A 13 0.39 -17.67 9.55
CA PHE A 13 1.40 -16.81 10.18
C PHE A 13 0.97 -16.26 11.53
N GLY A 14 -0.21 -16.61 12.04
CA GLY A 14 -0.72 -16.12 13.31
C GLY A 14 -0.84 -14.60 13.31
N VAL A 15 -1.59 -14.07 12.36
CA VAL A 15 -1.91 -12.65 12.20
C VAL A 15 -3.43 -12.50 12.26
N ASP A 16 -3.93 -11.59 13.09
CA ASP A 16 -5.36 -11.31 13.18
C ASP A 16 -5.84 -10.54 11.94
N LEU A 17 -6.98 -10.96 11.40
CA LEU A 17 -7.58 -10.33 10.22
C LEU A 17 -8.80 -9.49 10.60
N ARG A 18 -8.73 -8.20 10.30
CA ARG A 18 -9.84 -7.25 10.42
C ARG A 18 -10.19 -6.72 9.02
N VAL A 19 -11.48 -6.66 8.71
CA VAL A 19 -11.99 -6.17 7.41
C VAL A 19 -12.93 -5.01 7.67
N GLU A 20 -12.61 -3.85 7.11
CA GLU A 20 -13.43 -2.65 7.20
C GLU A 20 -14.20 -2.43 5.90
N ALA A 21 -15.53 -2.46 5.97
CA ALA A 21 -16.39 -2.22 4.82
C ALA A 21 -16.56 -0.71 4.60
N MET A 22 -16.20 -0.22 3.41
CA MET A 22 -16.21 1.22 3.11
C MET A 22 -17.27 1.56 2.07
N ALA A 23 -18.49 1.84 2.54
CA ALA A 23 -19.60 2.33 1.70
C ALA A 23 -19.76 1.54 0.39
N LEU A 24 -19.84 0.21 0.48
CA LEU A 24 -19.75 -0.72 -0.66
C LEU A 24 -20.81 -0.48 -1.75
N ASP A 25 -21.97 0.07 -1.38
CA ASP A 25 -23.07 0.37 -2.30
C ASP A 25 -23.02 1.81 -2.86
N GLN A 26 -22.01 2.59 -2.48
CA GLN A 26 -21.84 3.99 -2.90
C GLN A 26 -20.44 4.17 -3.47
N PRO A 27 -20.22 3.95 -4.79
CA PRO A 27 -18.90 4.11 -5.39
C PRO A 27 -18.38 5.56 -5.24
N THR A 28 -17.07 5.74 -5.39
CA THR A 28 -16.49 7.08 -5.62
C THR A 28 -16.91 7.59 -7.00
N ARG A 29 -16.77 8.89 -7.22
CA ARG A 29 -17.11 9.52 -8.51
C ARG A 29 -16.05 9.19 -9.57
N ASP A 30 -16.42 9.34 -10.84
CA ASP A 30 -15.52 9.05 -11.96
C ASP A 30 -14.41 10.10 -12.03
N ILE A 31 -13.16 9.64 -11.86
CA ILE A 31 -11.97 10.51 -11.82
C ILE A 31 -11.67 11.21 -13.15
N THR A 32 -12.30 10.77 -14.25
CA THR A 32 -12.20 11.42 -15.57
C THR A 32 -13.20 12.56 -15.77
N GLU A 33 -14.18 12.69 -14.87
CA GLU A 33 -15.21 13.73 -14.93
C GLU A 33 -15.08 14.73 -13.78
N GLU A 34 -14.77 14.24 -12.57
CA GLU A 34 -14.68 15.05 -11.36
C GLU A 34 -13.79 14.40 -10.29
N ALA A 35 -13.70 15.00 -9.09
CA ALA A 35 -12.89 14.45 -8.01
C ALA A 35 -13.55 13.20 -7.42
N ALA A 36 -12.78 12.11 -7.23
CA ALA A 36 -13.24 10.83 -6.67
C ALA A 36 -14.07 11.00 -5.40
N MET A 37 -13.62 11.90 -4.52
CA MET A 37 -14.24 12.23 -3.24
C MET A 37 -14.36 13.75 -3.07
N ASP A 38 -15.41 14.20 -2.39
CA ASP A 38 -15.38 15.54 -1.79
C ASP A 38 -14.51 15.53 -0.53
N GLU A 39 -14.26 16.71 0.03
CA GLU A 39 -13.39 16.87 1.20
C GLU A 39 -13.91 16.07 2.39
N THR A 40 -15.22 16.11 2.66
CA THR A 40 -15.82 15.40 3.78
C THR A 40 -15.66 13.88 3.63
N ALA A 41 -15.92 13.33 2.45
CA ALA A 41 -15.77 11.89 2.18
C ALA A 41 -14.31 11.44 2.30
N CYS A 42 -13.35 12.25 1.83
CA CYS A 42 -11.92 11.95 1.96
C CYS A 42 -11.47 11.96 3.43
N VAL A 43 -11.87 12.98 4.20
CA VAL A 43 -11.58 13.08 5.64
C VAL A 43 -12.19 11.91 6.41
N GLN A 44 -13.42 11.50 6.06
CA GLN A 44 -14.05 10.33 6.67
C GLN A 44 -13.29 9.04 6.38
N ALA A 45 -12.84 8.84 5.14
CA ALA A 45 -12.05 7.69 4.75
C ALA A 45 -10.69 7.64 5.46
N LEU A 46 -9.97 8.77 5.51
CA LEU A 46 -8.74 8.93 6.29
C LEU A 46 -9.00 8.61 7.77
N SER A 47 -10.05 9.18 8.36
CA SER A 47 -10.41 8.99 9.77
C SER A 47 -10.73 7.53 10.11
N LEU A 48 -11.36 6.79 9.17
CA LEU A 48 -11.55 5.35 9.35
C LEU A 48 -10.20 4.65 9.49
N GLY A 49 -9.27 4.91 8.58
CA GLY A 49 -7.89 4.44 8.63
C GLY A 49 -7.18 4.78 9.95
N LEU A 50 -7.34 6.02 10.44
CA LEU A 50 -6.76 6.42 11.71
C LEU A 50 -7.30 5.58 12.88
N SER A 51 -8.58 5.23 12.86
CA SER A 51 -9.27 4.59 13.98
C SER A 51 -9.03 3.08 14.11
N VAL A 52 -8.47 2.43 13.09
CA VAL A 52 -8.18 0.98 13.14
C VAL A 52 -6.87 0.62 13.83
N VAL A 53 -6.00 1.61 14.12
CA VAL A 53 -4.68 1.34 14.71
C VAL A 53 -4.75 1.39 16.23
N GLU A 54 -4.42 0.27 16.86
CA GLU A 54 -4.41 0.08 18.31
C GLU A 54 -2.98 0.20 18.87
N ASP A 55 -2.83 0.54 20.16
CA ASP A 55 -1.51 0.85 20.75
C ASP A 55 -0.66 -0.41 21.02
N ASP A 56 -1.27 -1.59 21.05
CA ASP A 56 -0.67 -2.88 21.37
C ASP A 56 -0.36 -3.73 20.13
N MET A 57 -0.49 -3.16 18.93
CA MET A 57 -0.12 -3.84 17.69
C MET A 57 1.40 -3.95 17.53
N ASP A 58 1.92 -5.17 17.39
CA ASP A 58 3.34 -5.41 17.09
C ASP A 58 3.72 -4.96 15.66
N VAL A 59 2.82 -5.20 14.70
CA VAL A 59 2.97 -4.82 13.29
C VAL A 59 1.60 -4.69 12.63
N LEU A 60 1.41 -3.64 11.84
CA LEU A 60 0.20 -3.44 11.05
C LEU A 60 0.43 -3.89 9.60
N CYS A 61 -0.29 -4.92 9.15
CA CYS A 61 -0.30 -5.34 7.75
C CYS A 61 -1.47 -4.69 7.02
N LEU A 62 -1.20 -3.94 5.95
CA LEU A 62 -2.23 -3.22 5.21
C LEU A 62 -2.50 -3.85 3.85
N GLY A 63 -3.77 -3.85 3.45
CA GLY A 63 -4.22 -4.33 2.17
C GLY A 63 -5.56 -3.71 1.79
N GLU A 64 -5.98 -4.00 0.57
CA GLU A 64 -7.20 -3.45 0.00
C GLU A 64 -7.97 -4.53 -0.76
N MET A 65 -9.23 -4.21 -1.04
CA MET A 65 -10.05 -4.93 -1.99
C MET A 65 -11.00 -3.94 -2.66
N GLY A 66 -10.78 -3.65 -3.95
CA GLY A 66 -11.61 -2.73 -4.72
C GLY A 66 -11.52 -2.99 -6.22
N ILE A 67 -12.67 -3.18 -6.88
CA ILE A 67 -12.67 -3.38 -8.33
C ILE A 67 -12.33 -2.05 -9.02
N GLY A 68 -11.28 -2.07 -9.84
CA GLY A 68 -10.85 -0.91 -10.64
C GLY A 68 -9.80 -0.02 -9.96
N ASN A 69 -9.45 -0.27 -8.69
CA ASN A 69 -8.55 0.59 -7.93
C ASN A 69 -7.09 0.59 -8.40
N THR A 70 -6.67 -0.40 -9.20
CA THR A 70 -5.38 -0.33 -9.92
C THR A 70 -5.33 0.82 -10.92
N THR A 71 -6.48 1.34 -11.39
CA THR A 71 -6.55 2.59 -12.16
C THR A 71 -6.26 3.79 -11.26
N SER A 72 -6.91 3.86 -10.10
CA SER A 72 -6.67 4.93 -9.11
C SER A 72 -5.22 4.93 -8.61
N ALA A 73 -4.65 3.77 -8.30
CA ALA A 73 -3.24 3.63 -7.93
C ALA A 73 -2.30 4.15 -9.03
N ALA A 74 -2.56 3.80 -10.29
CA ALA A 74 -1.79 4.30 -11.42
C ALA A 74 -1.92 5.82 -11.60
N ALA A 75 -3.12 6.38 -11.39
CA ALA A 75 -3.36 7.82 -11.43
C ALA A 75 -2.63 8.57 -10.30
N LEU A 76 -2.62 8.03 -9.08
CA LEU A 76 -1.84 8.60 -7.97
C LEU A 76 -0.34 8.60 -8.30
N CYS A 77 0.23 7.47 -8.71
CA CYS A 77 1.65 7.41 -9.04
C CYS A 77 2.00 8.37 -10.20
N HIS A 78 1.16 8.42 -11.23
CA HIS A 78 1.37 9.33 -12.35
C HIS A 78 1.29 10.81 -11.94
N ALA A 79 0.34 11.19 -11.08
CA ALA A 79 0.22 12.55 -10.58
C ALA A 79 1.39 12.96 -9.66
N LEU A 80 1.87 12.04 -8.82
CA LEU A 80 2.93 12.32 -7.85
C LEU A 80 4.33 12.34 -8.49
N HIS A 81 4.60 11.45 -9.45
CA HIS A 81 5.94 11.22 -9.98
C HIS A 81 6.09 11.55 -11.48
N GLY A 82 5.00 11.91 -12.16
CA GLY A 82 5.04 12.26 -13.58
C GLY A 82 5.23 11.05 -14.49
N GLY A 83 6.09 11.18 -15.50
CA GLY A 83 6.32 10.13 -16.52
C GLY A 83 5.12 9.91 -17.45
N ALA A 84 5.13 8.81 -18.20
CA ALA A 84 4.01 8.41 -19.04
C ALA A 84 3.02 7.55 -18.24
N ALA A 85 1.71 7.82 -18.37
CA ALA A 85 0.66 7.07 -17.69
C ALA A 85 0.73 5.54 -17.93
N SER A 86 1.24 5.12 -19.09
CA SER A 86 1.45 3.70 -19.42
C SER A 86 2.52 3.00 -18.58
N GLN A 87 3.45 3.73 -17.96
CA GLN A 87 4.46 3.16 -17.06
C GLN A 87 3.85 2.74 -15.72
N TRP A 88 2.82 3.46 -15.28
CA TRP A 88 2.10 3.20 -14.04
C TRP A 88 0.93 2.23 -14.23
N THR A 89 0.46 2.08 -15.46
CA THR A 89 -0.76 1.32 -15.75
C THR A 89 -0.48 -0.16 -16.03
N GLY A 90 -0.92 -1.02 -15.11
CA GLY A 90 -0.83 -2.47 -15.23
C GLY A 90 -2.14 -3.19 -15.58
N PRO A 91 -2.06 -4.51 -15.83
CA PRO A 91 -3.21 -5.35 -16.14
C PRO A 91 -4.20 -5.51 -14.97
N GLY A 92 -3.79 -5.25 -13.73
CA GLY A 92 -4.59 -5.52 -12.54
C GLY A 92 -5.09 -6.97 -12.51
N ALA A 93 -6.41 -7.14 -12.38
CA ALA A 93 -7.08 -8.44 -12.39
C ALA A 93 -7.06 -9.19 -13.76
N GLY A 94 -6.29 -8.73 -14.75
CA GLY A 94 -6.04 -9.48 -15.99
C GLY A 94 -6.41 -8.77 -17.29
N VAL A 95 -6.57 -7.44 -17.28
CA VAL A 95 -6.84 -6.62 -18.47
C VAL A 95 -5.66 -6.69 -19.45
N LYS A 96 -5.93 -6.84 -20.75
CA LYS A 96 -4.91 -7.02 -21.80
C LYS A 96 -5.23 -6.22 -23.06
N GLY A 97 -4.23 -6.07 -23.92
CA GLY A 97 -4.39 -5.54 -25.28
C GLY A 97 -4.95 -4.11 -25.31
N GLU A 98 -5.96 -3.88 -26.14
CA GLU A 98 -6.57 -2.56 -26.32
C GLU A 98 -7.20 -1.99 -25.04
N ALA A 99 -7.79 -2.85 -24.21
CA ALA A 99 -8.37 -2.42 -22.94
C ALA A 99 -7.30 -1.89 -21.98
N LEU A 100 -6.09 -2.47 -21.98
CA LEU A 100 -4.97 -1.99 -21.17
C LEU A 100 -4.46 -0.63 -21.70
N ARG A 101 -4.37 -0.46 -23.02
CA ARG A 101 -4.03 0.84 -23.62
C ARG A 101 -5.05 1.91 -23.25
N ARG A 102 -6.34 1.59 -23.35
CA ARG A 102 -7.43 2.50 -22.95
C ARG A 102 -7.36 2.86 -21.47
N LYS A 103 -7.03 1.90 -20.59
CA LYS A 103 -6.81 2.17 -19.17
C LYS A 103 -5.70 3.22 -18.96
N ALA A 104 -4.61 3.15 -19.72
CA ALA A 104 -3.53 4.14 -19.62
C ALA A 104 -3.95 5.52 -20.12
N VAL A 105 -4.79 5.59 -21.15
CA VAL A 105 -5.40 6.85 -21.62
C VAL A 105 -6.28 7.45 -20.54
N ILE A 106 -7.18 6.67 -19.94
CA ILE A 106 -8.05 7.08 -18.83
C ILE A 106 -7.24 7.65 -17.66
N VAL A 107 -6.14 6.98 -17.28
CA VAL A 107 -5.22 7.47 -16.24
C VAL A 107 -4.63 8.83 -16.62
N SER A 108 -4.18 8.99 -17.87
CA SER A 108 -3.63 10.26 -18.35
C SER A 108 -4.68 11.38 -18.36
N GLU A 109 -5.90 11.08 -18.78
CA GLU A 109 -7.02 12.04 -18.85
C GLU A 109 -7.44 12.50 -17.45
N ALA A 110 -7.59 11.57 -16.51
CA ALA A 110 -7.91 11.87 -15.12
C ALA A 110 -6.84 12.78 -14.49
N VAL A 111 -5.55 12.44 -14.64
CA VAL A 111 -4.47 13.27 -14.09
C VAL A 111 -4.46 14.65 -14.74
N ALA A 112 -4.66 14.75 -16.06
CA ALA A 112 -4.72 16.04 -16.75
C ALA A 112 -5.87 16.94 -16.26
N LEU A 113 -7.06 16.37 -16.01
CA LEU A 113 -8.23 17.09 -15.49
C LEU A 113 -7.93 17.74 -14.13
N HIS A 114 -7.23 17.03 -13.25
CA HIS A 114 -7.04 17.42 -11.85
C HIS A 114 -5.75 18.21 -11.58
N LYS A 115 -4.77 18.14 -12.49
CA LYS A 115 -3.40 18.66 -12.30
C LYS A 115 -3.33 20.10 -11.79
N ASP A 116 -4.06 21.01 -12.42
CA ASP A 116 -3.96 22.45 -12.12
C ASP A 116 -4.76 22.86 -10.87
N GLN A 117 -5.55 21.94 -10.31
CA GLN A 117 -6.44 22.19 -9.19
C GLN A 117 -5.98 21.50 -7.89
N ALA A 118 -5.03 20.57 -8.00
CA ALA A 118 -4.52 19.81 -6.87
C ALA A 118 -3.61 20.70 -6.01
N ALA A 119 -3.96 20.89 -4.74
CA ALA A 119 -3.20 21.76 -3.84
C ALA A 119 -1.94 21.07 -3.27
N ASP A 120 -2.05 19.78 -2.93
CA ASP A 120 -1.00 18.97 -2.34
C ASP A 120 -1.24 17.47 -2.60
N ALA A 121 -0.41 16.59 -2.01
CA ALA A 121 -0.52 15.15 -2.24
C ALA A 121 -1.82 14.56 -1.64
N LEU A 122 -2.33 15.10 -0.54
CA LEU A 122 -3.62 14.68 0.03
C LEU A 122 -4.80 15.11 -0.85
N ASP A 123 -4.71 16.26 -1.51
CA ASP A 123 -5.71 16.68 -2.48
C ASP A 123 -5.64 15.83 -3.76
N ILE A 124 -4.44 15.41 -4.18
CA ILE A 124 -4.26 14.39 -5.24
C ILE A 124 -4.98 13.09 -4.87
N LEU A 125 -4.81 12.60 -3.64
CA LEU A 125 -5.51 11.43 -3.11
C LEU A 125 -7.03 11.59 -3.14
N ARG A 126 -7.54 12.76 -2.72
CA ARG A 126 -8.97 13.07 -2.77
C ARG A 126 -9.53 13.02 -4.20
N ARG A 127 -8.77 13.50 -5.17
CA ARG A 127 -9.20 13.66 -6.57
C ARG A 127 -9.09 12.37 -7.38
N LEU A 128 -8.01 11.62 -7.20
CA LEU A 128 -7.64 10.50 -8.07
C LEU A 128 -7.66 9.14 -7.37
N GLY A 129 -7.77 9.13 -6.03
CA GLY A 129 -7.73 7.92 -5.23
C GLY A 129 -9.08 7.21 -5.09
N GLY A 130 -9.21 6.50 -3.98
CA GLY A 130 -10.41 5.79 -3.56
C GLY A 130 -10.54 5.83 -2.03
N ARG A 131 -11.68 5.42 -1.48
CA ARG A 131 -11.89 5.42 -0.03
C ARG A 131 -10.91 4.47 0.66
N GLU A 132 -10.67 3.30 0.09
CA GLU A 132 -9.72 2.31 0.59
C GLU A 132 -8.28 2.81 0.55
N LEU A 133 -7.88 3.58 -0.48
CA LEU A 133 -6.55 4.19 -0.53
C LEU A 133 -6.41 5.28 0.53
N ALA A 134 -7.46 6.08 0.74
CA ALA A 134 -7.47 7.09 1.79
C ALA A 134 -7.45 6.46 3.20
N ALA A 135 -8.16 5.35 3.42
CA ALA A 135 -8.07 4.61 4.68
C ALA A 135 -6.67 4.01 4.90
N ILE A 136 -6.02 3.46 3.87
CA ILE A 136 -4.64 2.97 4.00
C ILE A 136 -3.70 4.12 4.38
N ALA A 137 -3.78 5.27 3.70
CA ALA A 137 -2.97 6.44 4.06
C ALA A 137 -3.25 6.88 5.51
N GLY A 138 -4.51 6.91 5.93
CA GLY A 138 -4.89 7.21 7.30
C GLY A 138 -4.28 6.24 8.33
N ALA A 139 -4.34 4.94 8.05
CA ALA A 139 -3.78 3.90 8.91
C ALA A 139 -2.25 3.99 9.02
N VAL A 140 -1.55 4.27 7.92
CA VAL A 140 -0.10 4.50 7.93
C VAL A 140 0.26 5.70 8.81
N ALA A 141 -0.49 6.80 8.71
CA ALA A 141 -0.25 7.99 9.51
C ALA A 141 -0.49 7.73 11.02
N ALA A 142 -1.57 7.04 11.37
CA ALA A 142 -1.84 6.66 12.76
C ALA A 142 -0.77 5.71 13.32
N ALA A 143 -0.32 4.74 12.53
CA ALA A 143 0.76 3.84 12.92
C ALA A 143 2.06 4.59 13.23
N ARG A 144 2.39 5.66 12.48
CA ARG A 144 3.54 6.52 12.79
C ARG A 144 3.40 7.19 14.16
N ILE A 145 2.22 7.76 14.45
CA ILE A 145 1.93 8.44 15.71
C ILE A 145 2.06 7.46 16.89
N LYS A 146 1.54 6.23 16.71
CA LYS A 146 1.55 5.16 17.71
C LYS A 146 2.84 4.35 17.77
N ARG A 147 3.82 4.63 16.89
CA ARG A 147 5.08 3.89 16.73
C ARG A 147 4.89 2.41 16.41
N VAL A 148 3.83 2.08 15.67
CA VAL A 148 3.55 0.74 15.16
C VAL A 148 4.24 0.58 13.80
N PRO A 149 5.13 -0.40 13.60
CA PRO A 149 5.68 -0.71 12.29
C PRO A 149 4.59 -1.13 11.30
N VAL A 150 4.72 -0.73 10.04
CA VAL A 150 3.75 -1.09 8.98
C VAL A 150 4.40 -1.98 7.93
N MET A 151 3.72 -3.08 7.60
CA MET A 151 4.03 -3.89 6.43
C MET A 151 3.04 -3.56 5.31
N LEU A 152 3.53 -2.88 4.28
CA LEU A 152 2.78 -2.56 3.06
C LEU A 152 2.74 -3.78 2.14
N ASP A 153 1.64 -3.95 1.42
CA ASP A 153 1.43 -5.12 0.55
C ASP A 153 2.00 -4.89 -0.86
N GLY A 154 1.13 -4.89 -1.86
CA GLY A 154 1.47 -4.70 -3.27
C GLY A 154 1.19 -3.29 -3.76
N TYR A 155 1.06 -3.18 -5.08
CA TYR A 155 1.06 -1.91 -5.80
C TYR A 155 0.06 -0.87 -5.28
N VAL A 156 -1.21 -1.26 -5.09
CA VAL A 156 -2.28 -0.33 -4.67
C VAL A 156 -2.04 0.18 -3.25
N CYS A 157 -1.65 -0.72 -2.34
CA CYS A 157 -1.32 -0.36 -0.95
C CYS A 157 -0.12 0.60 -0.90
N THR A 158 0.94 0.31 -1.65
CA THR A 158 2.13 1.18 -1.72
C THR A 158 1.81 2.52 -2.36
N ALA A 159 0.97 2.56 -3.41
CA ALA A 159 0.54 3.81 -4.04
C ALA A 159 -0.25 4.72 -3.07
N ALA A 160 -1.09 4.12 -2.22
CA ALA A 160 -1.77 4.86 -1.15
C ALA A 160 -0.79 5.45 -0.12
N ALA A 161 0.23 4.68 0.29
CA ALA A 161 1.26 5.16 1.21
C ALA A 161 2.19 6.22 0.57
N ALA A 162 2.45 6.14 -0.73
CA ALA A 162 3.29 7.08 -1.47
C ALA A 162 2.77 8.53 -1.41
N VAL A 163 1.46 8.72 -1.23
CA VAL A 163 0.85 10.03 -0.95
C VAL A 163 1.50 10.69 0.26
N LEU A 164 1.69 9.95 1.35
CA LEU A 164 2.32 10.47 2.56
C LEU A 164 3.81 10.72 2.36
N HIS A 165 4.49 9.84 1.62
CA HIS A 165 5.90 10.02 1.27
C HIS A 165 6.13 11.33 0.49
N ALA A 166 5.24 11.62 -0.48
CA ALA A 166 5.26 12.87 -1.23
C ALA A 166 4.87 14.08 -0.37
N GLN A 167 3.97 13.91 0.60
CA GLN A 167 3.51 14.99 1.49
C GLN A 167 4.59 15.41 2.49
N ALA A 168 5.33 14.46 3.06
CA ALA A 168 6.30 14.73 4.11
C ALA A 168 7.51 13.77 4.04
N PRO A 169 8.75 14.28 3.92
CA PRO A 169 9.95 13.47 4.02
C PRO A 169 10.00 12.66 5.32
N GLY A 170 10.36 11.39 5.21
CA GLY A 170 10.42 10.46 6.34
C GLY A 170 9.06 9.97 6.85
N ALA A 171 7.93 10.36 6.23
CA ALA A 171 6.60 9.90 6.65
C ALA A 171 6.45 8.38 6.69
N LEU A 172 7.27 7.64 5.93
CA LEU A 172 7.24 6.20 5.82
C LEU A 172 8.42 5.47 6.49
N ASP A 173 9.25 6.13 7.31
CA ASP A 173 10.40 5.47 7.96
C ASP A 173 10.03 4.26 8.84
N HIS A 174 8.77 4.19 9.29
CA HIS A 174 8.22 3.08 10.06
C HIS A 174 7.58 1.99 9.18
N CYS A 175 7.66 2.13 7.86
CA CYS A 175 7.06 1.21 6.90
C CYS A 175 8.11 0.34 6.20
N GLN A 176 7.71 -0.88 5.86
CA GLN A 176 8.45 -1.77 4.96
C GLN A 176 7.49 -2.35 3.92
N VAL A 177 8.00 -2.62 2.71
CA VAL A 177 7.19 -3.23 1.64
C VAL A 177 7.37 -4.74 1.69
N GLY A 178 6.28 -5.46 1.91
CA GLY A 178 6.27 -6.91 2.04
C GLY A 178 6.67 -7.61 0.75
N HIS A 179 6.17 -7.14 -0.41
CA HIS A 179 6.56 -7.73 -1.69
C HIS A 179 6.52 -6.78 -2.90
N ALA A 180 7.38 -7.05 -3.88
CA ALA A 180 7.24 -6.55 -5.24
C ALA A 180 6.06 -7.25 -5.93
N SER A 181 4.93 -6.56 -6.01
CA SER A 181 3.83 -6.94 -6.93
C SER A 181 4.30 -7.08 -8.39
N ALA A 182 3.66 -8.00 -9.13
CA ALA A 182 3.82 -8.17 -10.57
C ALA A 182 3.15 -7.05 -11.39
N GLU A 183 2.44 -6.10 -10.76
CA GLU A 183 2.00 -4.88 -11.44
C GLU A 183 3.22 -4.05 -11.86
N PRO A 184 3.37 -3.69 -13.15
CA PRO A 184 4.58 -3.10 -13.70
C PRO A 184 4.97 -1.77 -13.05
N GLY A 185 3.99 -0.97 -12.65
CA GLY A 185 4.20 0.32 -11.98
C GLY A 185 4.81 0.19 -10.58
N HIS A 186 4.77 -0.99 -9.95
CA HIS A 186 5.19 -1.11 -8.56
C HIS A 186 6.70 -1.01 -8.38
N MET A 187 7.49 -1.70 -9.23
CA MET A 187 8.95 -1.59 -9.16
C MET A 187 9.44 -0.18 -9.46
N LEU A 188 8.75 0.54 -10.35
CA LEU A 188 9.05 1.94 -10.62
C LEU A 188 8.74 2.80 -9.38
N LEU A 189 7.58 2.62 -8.77
CA LEU A 189 7.18 3.33 -7.55
C LEU A 189 8.17 3.10 -6.40
N LEU A 190 8.60 1.85 -6.20
CA LEU A 190 9.61 1.50 -5.20
C LEU A 190 10.95 2.21 -5.46
N GLY A 191 11.34 2.34 -6.73
CA GLY A 191 12.52 3.11 -7.13
C GLY A 191 12.39 4.60 -6.83
N GLU A 192 11.25 5.22 -7.14
CA GLU A 192 10.96 6.63 -6.82
C GLU A 192 11.00 6.91 -5.30
N MET A 193 10.52 5.95 -4.50
CA MET A 193 10.51 6.06 -3.04
C MET A 193 11.85 5.68 -2.40
N GLY A 194 12.76 5.07 -3.14
CA GLY A 194 14.02 4.53 -2.61
C GLY A 194 13.83 3.38 -1.61
N VAL A 195 12.79 2.56 -1.78
CA VAL A 195 12.44 1.46 -0.86
C VAL A 195 12.63 0.10 -1.54
N GLU A 196 13.24 -0.84 -0.83
CA GLU A 196 13.37 -2.23 -1.28
C GLU A 196 12.28 -3.12 -0.67
N PRO A 197 11.63 -3.98 -1.47
CA PRO A 197 10.66 -4.94 -0.97
C PRO A 197 11.36 -6.18 -0.39
N LEU A 198 10.74 -6.82 0.62
CA LEU A 198 11.28 -8.03 1.24
C LEU A 198 11.20 -9.26 0.33
N LEU A 199 10.16 -9.35 -0.50
CA LEU A 199 9.88 -10.51 -1.34
C LEU A 199 9.67 -10.11 -2.80
N LYS A 200 10.00 -11.01 -3.73
CA LYS A 200 9.68 -10.88 -5.16
C LYS A 200 9.23 -12.23 -5.70
N LEU A 201 7.91 -12.44 -5.72
CA LEU A 201 7.27 -13.74 -5.93
C LEU A 201 6.22 -13.72 -7.06
N ASP A 202 6.24 -12.70 -7.92
CA ASP A 202 5.26 -12.48 -8.99
C ASP A 202 3.78 -12.48 -8.53
N MET A 203 3.56 -12.12 -7.26
CA MET A 203 2.24 -11.98 -6.65
C MET A 203 1.54 -10.69 -7.13
N ARG A 204 0.21 -10.71 -7.21
CA ARG A 204 -0.61 -9.56 -7.64
C ARG A 204 -2.07 -9.65 -7.18
N LEU A 205 -2.29 -10.33 -6.06
CA LEU A 205 -3.65 -10.52 -5.53
C LEU A 205 -4.16 -9.26 -4.84
N GLY A 206 -3.32 -8.61 -4.03
CA GLY A 206 -3.75 -7.58 -3.07
C GLY A 206 -4.15 -8.22 -1.74
N GLU A 207 -5.15 -7.65 -1.08
CA GLU A 207 -5.74 -8.17 0.16
C GLU A 207 -4.77 -8.31 1.35
N ALA A 208 -3.62 -7.62 1.35
CA ALA A 208 -2.53 -7.76 2.34
C ALA A 208 -1.76 -9.09 2.25
N SER A 209 -1.95 -9.86 1.18
CA SER A 209 -1.40 -11.22 1.07
C SER A 209 0.13 -11.27 1.13
N GLY A 210 0.83 -10.37 0.42
CA GLY A 210 2.27 -10.25 0.47
C GLY A 210 2.79 -9.60 1.75
N ALA A 211 2.05 -8.65 2.32
CA ALA A 211 2.36 -8.09 3.65
C ALA A 211 2.35 -9.18 4.73
N VAL A 212 1.28 -9.97 4.81
CA VAL A 212 1.15 -11.05 5.80
C VAL A 212 2.17 -12.16 5.54
N LEU A 213 2.48 -12.48 4.27
CA LEU A 213 3.54 -13.43 3.96
C LEU A 213 4.92 -12.96 4.48
N ALA A 214 5.20 -11.65 4.38
CA ALA A 214 6.43 -11.06 4.89
C ALA A 214 6.53 -11.07 6.43
N VAL A 215 5.43 -11.23 7.17
CA VAL A 215 5.46 -11.42 8.63
C VAL A 215 6.26 -12.66 9.03
N GLY A 216 6.30 -13.70 8.17
CA GLY A 216 7.17 -14.86 8.41
C GLY A 216 8.66 -14.47 8.50
N LEU A 217 9.12 -13.56 7.63
CA LEU A 217 10.48 -13.03 7.66
C LEU A 217 10.71 -12.15 8.89
N LEU A 218 9.75 -11.31 9.24
CA LEU A 218 9.82 -10.47 10.44
C LEU A 218 9.96 -11.32 11.72
N LYS A 219 9.13 -12.36 11.87
CA LYS A 219 9.20 -13.29 13.00
C LYS A 219 10.53 -14.03 13.05
N ALA A 220 11.05 -14.46 11.90
CA ALA A 220 12.37 -15.10 11.83
C ALA A 220 13.49 -14.13 12.25
N ALA A 221 13.46 -12.88 11.78
CA ALA A 221 14.43 -11.87 12.16
C ALA A 221 14.40 -11.58 13.66
N ALA A 222 13.20 -11.41 14.24
CA ALA A 222 13.02 -11.21 15.68
C ALA A 222 13.52 -12.40 16.51
N ALA A 223 13.23 -13.64 16.07
CA ALA A 223 13.71 -14.85 16.73
C ALA A 223 15.24 -14.98 16.68
N CYS A 224 15.87 -14.67 15.55
CA CYS A 224 17.32 -14.65 15.44
C CYS A 224 17.93 -13.55 16.33
N HIS A 225 17.33 -12.37 16.36
CA HIS A 225 17.83 -11.26 17.18
C HIS A 225 17.75 -11.56 18.68
N GLY A 226 16.62 -12.10 19.16
CA GLY A 226 16.38 -12.35 20.59
C GLY A 226 16.89 -13.71 21.09
N GLY A 227 17.09 -14.68 20.20
CA GLY A 227 17.36 -16.08 20.57
C GLY A 227 18.72 -16.64 20.15
N MET A 228 19.46 -15.96 19.27
CA MET A 228 20.78 -16.44 18.84
C MET A 228 21.84 -16.14 19.92
N ALA A 229 22.65 -17.14 20.24
CA ALA A 229 23.79 -16.95 21.14
C ALA A 229 24.83 -16.01 20.52
N THR A 230 25.47 -15.18 21.35
CA THR A 230 26.67 -14.44 20.94
C THR A 230 27.83 -15.41 20.72
N PHE A 231 28.89 -14.97 20.03
CA PHE A 231 30.08 -15.80 19.82
C PHE A 231 30.66 -16.33 21.14
N GLY A 232 30.67 -15.48 22.18
CA GLY A 232 31.06 -15.87 23.54
C GLY A 232 30.14 -16.95 24.14
N GLY A 233 28.82 -16.81 24.01
CA GLY A 233 27.85 -17.79 24.52
C GLY A 233 27.86 -19.12 23.75
N ALA A 234 28.23 -19.10 22.48
CA ALA A 234 28.34 -20.28 21.62
C ALA A 234 29.70 -20.98 21.70
N GLY A 235 30.66 -20.45 22.45
CA GLY A 235 32.01 -21.02 22.56
C GLY A 235 32.83 -20.93 21.27
N VAL A 236 32.54 -19.95 20.40
CA VAL A 236 33.27 -19.73 19.15
C VAL A 236 34.49 -18.87 19.45
N SER A 237 35.68 -19.47 19.42
CA SER A 237 36.93 -18.77 19.69
C SER A 237 37.43 -17.95 18.48
N GLY A 238 37.90 -16.72 18.72
CA GLY A 238 38.77 -15.99 17.79
C GLY A 238 38.14 -14.86 16.98
N ARG A 239 36.95 -14.38 17.34
CA ARG A 239 36.41 -13.11 16.82
C ARG A 239 35.85 -12.29 17.98
N GLU A 240 36.34 -11.06 18.13
CA GLU A 240 35.71 -10.04 18.96
C GLU A 240 34.50 -9.49 18.21
N ASP A 241 33.45 -9.14 18.97
CA ASP A 241 32.16 -8.65 18.46
C ASP A 241 32.27 -7.36 17.63
#